data_AF-A0A534A9D4-F1
#
_entry.id   AF-A0A534A9D4-F1
#
_cell.length_a   1.000
_cell.length_b   1.000
_cell.length_c   1.000
_cell.angle_alpha   90.00
_cell.angle_beta   90.00
_cell.angle_gamma   90.00
#
_symmetry.space_group_name_H-M   'P 1'
#
loop_
_entity.id
_entity.type
_entity.pdbx_description
1 polymer ?
#
loop_
_entity_poly.entity_id
_entity_poly.type
_entity_poly.pdbx_seq_one_letter_code
_entity_poly.pdbx_strand_id
1 'polypeptide(L)' 'MEKPSAEGHLRAVAYYLYDWRLTDGSRVAFDCADVFNFDPSSGRIQSIVLVYDTHPVRGVVESKYP' A
#
# COMPACT_ATOMS: atom_id res chain seq x y z
N MET A 1 25.81 13.85 11.16
CA MET A 1 24.85 13.52 10.08
C MET A 1 24.27 12.16 10.42
N GLU A 2 22.99 12.11 10.82
CA GLU A 2 22.32 10.84 11.10
C GLU A 2 22.23 10.01 9.81
N LYS A 3 22.60 8.74 9.90
CA LYS A 3 22.42 7.78 8.81
C LYS A 3 20.94 7.39 8.77
N PRO A 4 20.31 7.26 7.58
CA PRO A 4 18.98 6.68 7.49
C PRO A 4 19.03 5.24 8.03
N SER A 5 18.04 4.83 8.83
CA SER A 5 18.01 3.50 9.46
C SER A 5 17.91 2.33 8.46
N ALA A 6 17.90 2.61 7.16
CA ALA A 6 17.73 1.68 6.06
C ALA A 6 19.03 1.30 5.33
N GLU A 7 20.21 1.78 5.76
CA GLU A 7 21.48 1.38 5.14
C GLU A 7 21.66 -0.15 5.19
N GLY A 8 21.58 -0.81 4.03
CA GLY A 8 21.65 -2.28 3.88
C GLY A 8 20.30 -3.03 3.88
N HIS A 9 19.17 -2.33 4.05
CA HIS A 9 17.85 -2.94 4.03
C HIS A 9 17.20 -2.81 2.64
N LEU A 10 17.06 -3.93 1.93
CA LEU A 10 16.46 -4.00 0.58
C LEU A 10 14.92 -3.95 0.58
N ARG A 11 14.31 -3.65 1.74
CA ARG A 11 12.87 -3.68 1.93
C ARG A 11 12.43 -2.56 2.87
N ALA A 12 11.35 -1.88 2.48
CA ALA A 12 10.61 -0.96 3.34
C ALA A 12 9.13 -1.34 3.35
N VAL A 13 8.44 -1.07 4.45
CA VAL A 13 7.00 -1.28 4.58
C VAL A 13 6.35 0.02 5.00
N ALA A 14 5.36 0.47 4.23
CA ALA A 14 4.50 1.57 4.61
C ALA A 14 3.15 1.01 5.06
N TYR A 15 2.79 1.22 6.32
CA TYR A 15 1.46 0.90 6.84
C TYR A 15 0.64 2.19 6.94
N TYR A 16 -0.53 2.20 6.34
CA TYR A 16 -1.38 3.39 6.26
C TYR A 16 -2.85 3.02 6.08
N LEU A 17 -3.72 3.95 6.46
CA LEU A 17 -5.14 3.90 6.14
C LEU A 17 -5.35 4.46 4.73
N TYR A 18 -5.95 3.67 3.85
CA TYR A 18 -6.46 4.18 2.57
C TYR A 18 -7.81 4.87 2.82
N ASP A 19 -7.96 6.14 2.43
CA ASP A 19 -9.25 6.86 2.42
C ASP A 19 -9.53 7.30 0.99
N TRP A 20 -10.54 6.68 0.37
CA TRP A 20 -10.84 6.86 -1.04
C TRP A 20 -12.30 7.23 -1.28
N ARG A 21 -12.52 8.14 -2.24
CA ARG A 21 -13.84 8.52 -2.73
C ARG A 21 -14.12 7.87 -4.08
N LEU A 22 -15.13 7.00 -4.12
CA LEU A 22 -15.60 6.33 -5.34
C LEU A 22 -16.28 7.33 -6.28
N THR A 23 -16.46 6.92 -7.54
CA THR A 23 -16.99 7.78 -8.63
C THR A 23 -18.40 8.28 -8.36
N ASP A 24 -19.22 7.51 -7.66
CA ASP A 24 -20.57 7.89 -7.22
C ASP A 24 -20.59 8.76 -5.96
N GLY A 25 -19.41 9.12 -5.46
CA GLY A 25 -19.22 10.02 -4.33
C GLY A 25 -19.19 9.33 -2.97
N SER A 26 -19.45 8.02 -2.87
CA SER A 26 -19.31 7.30 -1.59
C SER A 26 -17.83 7.21 -1.16
N ARG A 27 -17.60 6.94 0.12
CA ARG A 27 -16.25 6.74 0.67
C ARG A 27 -16.03 5.29 1.07
N VAL A 28 -14.81 4.82 0.90
CA VAL A 28 -14.32 3.55 1.41
C VAL A 28 -13.00 3.80 2.13
N ALA A 29 -12.80 3.13 3.26
CA ALA A 29 -11.55 3.19 3.98
C ALA A 29 -11.14 1.80 4.47
N PHE A 30 -9.86 1.47 4.37
CA PHE A 30 -9.32 0.17 4.77
C PHE A 30 -7.82 0.26 5.03
N ASP A 31 -7.32 -0.60 5.91
CA ASP A 31 -5.90 -0.67 6.24
C ASP A 31 -5.10 -1.35 5.13
N CYS A 32 -3.93 -0.77 4.84
CA CYS A 32 -3.00 -1.23 3.81
C CYS A 32 -1.57 -1.32 4.35
N ALA A 33 -0.83 -2.27 3.80
CA ALA A 33 0.62 -2.33 3.88
C ALA A 33 1.21 -2.47 2.47
N ASP A 34 2.02 -1.50 2.08
CA ASP A 34 2.82 -1.58 0.86
C ASP A 34 4.24 -2.03 1.20
N VAL A 35 4.65 -3.16 0.63
CA VAL A 35 6.00 -3.71 0.78
C VAL A 35 6.82 -3.36 -0.44
N PHE A 36 7.72 -2.40 -0.30
CA PHE A 36 8.67 -2.01 -1.33
C PHE A 36 9.90 -2.90 -1.27
N ASN A 37 10.26 -3.54 -2.38
CA ASN A 37 11.54 -4.23 -2.54
C ASN A 37 12.43 -3.41 -3.47
N PHE A 38 13.67 -3.15 -3.06
CA PHE A 38 14.62 -2.35 -3.81
C PHE A 38 15.67 -3.23 -4.47
N ASP A 39 16.02 -2.90 -5.70
CA ASP A 39 17.13 -3.52 -6.41
C ASP A 39 18.45 -3.18 -5.68
N PRO A 40 19.29 -4.17 -5.32
CA PRO A 40 20.49 -3.92 -4.54
C PRO A 40 21.55 -3.09 -5.25
N SER A 41 21.59 -3.16 -6.59
CA SER A 41 22.64 -2.51 -7.38
C SER A 41 22.34 -1.04 -7.65
N SER A 42 21.06 -0.70 -7.86
CA SER A 42 20.61 0.63 -8.25
C SER A 42 19.87 1.38 -7.15
N GLY A 43 19.44 0.68 -6.09
CA GLY A 43 18.60 1.25 -5.02
C GLY A 43 17.20 1.65 -5.46
N ARG A 44 16.81 1.37 -6.72
CA ARG A 44 15.48 1.68 -7.26
C ARG A 44 14.47 0.64 -6.81
N ILE A 45 13.19 1.00 -6.81
CA ILE A 45 12.11 0.04 -6.56
C ILE A 45 12.14 -1.03 -7.65
N GLN A 46 12.30 -2.29 -7.25
CA GLN A 46 12.24 -3.45 -8.12
C GLN A 46 10.81 -4.02 -8.18
N SER A 47 10.11 -4.05 -7.04
CA SER A 47 8.73 -4.51 -6.95
C SER A 47 8.01 -3.92 -5.75
N ILE A 48 6.68 -3.92 -5.81
CA ILE A 48 5.80 -3.55 -4.70
C ILE A 48 4.79 -4.68 -4.51
N VAL A 49 4.62 -5.14 -3.28
CA VAL A 49 3.52 -6.03 -2.89
C VAL A 49 2.51 -5.20 -2.11
N LEU A 50 1.29 -5.12 -2.61
CA LEU A 50 0.18 -4.43 -1.97
C LEU A 50 -0.61 -5.44 -1.13
N VAL A 51 -0.66 -5.24 0.18
CA VAL A 51 -1.45 -6.04 1.10
C VAL A 51 -2.53 -5.14 1.68
N TYR A 52 -3.79 -5.50 1.50
CA TYR A 52 -4.89 -4.71 2.03
C TYR A 52 -6.04 -5.60 2.48
N ASP A 53 -6.66 -5.24 3.60
CA ASP A 53 -7.84 -5.93 4.10
C ASP A 53 -9.07 -5.48 3.30
N THR A 54 -9.52 -6.33 2.39
CA THR A 54 -10.71 -6.07 1.58
C THR A 54 -12.01 -6.34 2.32
N HIS A 55 -11.99 -7.04 3.47
CA HIS A 55 -13.20 -7.46 4.15
C HIS A 55 -14.15 -6.29 4.50
N PRO A 56 -13.67 -5.15 5.06
CA PRO A 56 -14.55 -4.04 5.44
C PRO A 56 -15.24 -3.36 4.25
N VAL A 57 -14.63 -3.44 3.05
CA VAL A 57 -15.09 -2.70 1.86
C VAL A 57 -15.72 -3.58 0.80
N ARG A 58 -15.64 -4.90 0.94
CA ARG A 58 -16.06 -5.88 -0.07
C ARG A 58 -17.50 -5.66 -0.54
N GLY A 59 -18.46 -5.54 0.37
CA GLY A 59 -19.87 -5.36 -0.02
C GLY A 59 -20.15 -4.03 -0.75
N VAL A 60 -19.45 -2.96 -0.38
CA VAL A 60 -19.58 -1.65 -1.05
C VAL A 60 -18.98 -1.68 -2.45
N VAL A 61 -17.87 -2.40 -2.64
CA VAL A 61 -17.20 -2.52 -3.93
C VAL A 61 -17.94 -3.49 -4.86
N GLU A 62 -18.31 -4.69 -4.38
CA GLU A 62 -19.05 -5.69 -5.17
C GLU A 62 -20.38 -5.17 -5.70
N SER A 63 -21.11 -4.37 -4.90
CA SER A 63 -22.38 -3.76 -5.35
C SER A 63 -22.22 -2.73 -6.48
N LYS A 64 -21.02 -2.20 -6.69
CA LYS A 64 -20.72 -1.14 -7.67
C LYS A 64 -19.97 -1.63 -8.89
N TYR A 65 -19.20 -2.70 -8.72
CA TYR A 65 -18.39 -3.32 -9.76
C TYR A 65 -18.63 -4.83 -9.75
N PRO A 66 -19.76 -5.30 -10.31
CA PRO A 66 -20.09 -6.72 -10.38
C PRO A 66 -19.19 -7.49 -11.38
#